data_AF-A0A495ZRY2-F1
#
_entry.id   AF-A0A495ZRY2-F1
#
_cell.length_a   1.000
_cell.length_b   1.000
_cell.length_c   1.000
_cell.angle_alpha   90.00
_cell.angle_beta   90.00
_cell.angle_gamma   90.00
#
_symmetry.space_group_name_H-M   'P 1'
#
loop_
_entity.id
_entity.type
_entity.pdbx_description
1 polymer ?
#
loop_
_entity_poly.entity_id
_entity_poly.type
_entity_poly.pdbx_seq_one_letter_code
_entity_poly.pdbx_strand_id
1 'polypeptide(L)'
;MVREKRNHLIAIGFFIVSFIFLYIESIPLLPAIITQNVVLLKGIALVLLSIAAILGGTVFENKQRIAIISGVGLIIGFGFLYLPLPSVLHGSAFHILFACAIAFGMTTTARRIASIVSAFLVCIGLIFLYQPFFPSLGGTALHLLLPAILIFSIVFSQKTLCERFSIGLIALGLIALCQPFFMLFYQTGFQLLLAGLTGFIVAAHR
;
A
#
# COMPACT_ATOMS: atom_id res chain seq x y z
N MET A 1 -3.28 19.69 23.39
CA MET A 1 -2.12 20.55 23.05
C MET A 1 -0.74 19.87 23.11
N VAL A 2 -0.14 19.54 24.26
CA VAL A 2 1.24 18.96 24.28
C VAL A 2 1.33 17.60 23.56
N ARG A 3 0.33 16.73 23.79
CA ARG A 3 0.25 15.39 23.15
C ARG A 3 0.05 15.46 21.63
N GLU A 4 -0.76 16.41 21.14
CA GLU A 4 -0.99 16.60 19.70
C GLU A 4 0.24 17.14 18.99
N LYS A 5 0.91 18.16 19.56
CA LYS A 5 2.17 18.68 19.03
C LYS A 5 3.23 17.58 18.95
N ARG A 6 3.33 16.74 19.98
CA ARG A 6 4.22 15.57 19.99
C ARG A 6 3.89 14.61 18.85
N ASN A 7 2.61 14.25 18.67
CA ASN A 7 2.21 13.30 17.63
C ASN A 7 2.40 13.87 16.20
N HIS A 8 2.24 15.19 16.01
CA HIS A 8 2.59 15.86 14.76
C HIS A 8 4.09 15.73 14.46
N LEU A 9 4.95 16.00 15.45
CA LEU A 9 6.40 15.87 15.31
C LEU A 9 6.82 14.43 15.03
N ILE A 10 6.20 13.45 15.69
CA ILE A 10 6.45 12.02 15.43
C ILE A 10 6.05 11.66 13.99
N ALA A 11 4.89 12.11 13.51
CA ALA A 11 4.44 11.83 12.15
C ALA A 11 5.42 12.40 11.10
N ILE A 12 5.84 13.65 11.28
CA ILE A 12 6.81 14.31 10.38
C ILE A 12 8.18 13.64 10.47
N GLY A 13 8.65 13.33 11.68
CA GLY A 13 9.93 12.66 11.91
C GLY A 13 9.97 11.29 11.25
N PHE A 14 8.95 10.46 11.45
CA PHE A 14 8.86 9.15 10.79
C PHE A 14 8.75 9.27 9.28
N PHE A 15 8.01 10.24 8.76
CA PHE A 15 7.95 10.50 7.32
C PHE A 15 9.34 10.82 6.75
N ILE A 16 10.08 11.75 7.36
CA ILE A 16 11.42 12.16 6.89
C ILE A 16 12.40 10.97 6.95
N VAL A 17 12.48 10.28 8.09
CA VAL A 17 13.40 9.13 8.26
C VAL A 17 13.10 8.04 7.23
N SER A 18 11.82 7.74 7.01
CA SER A 18 11.44 6.74 6.01
C SER A 18 11.83 7.16 4.61
N PHE A 19 11.67 8.43 4.25
CA PHE A 19 12.02 8.93 2.93
C PHE A 19 13.53 8.81 2.69
N ILE A 20 14.35 9.09 3.71
CA ILE A 20 15.80 8.89 3.64
C ILE A 20 16.13 7.40 3.41
N PHE A 21 15.50 6.48 4.15
CA PHE A 21 15.71 5.04 3.98
C PHE A 21 15.26 4.53 2.61
N LEU A 22 14.17 5.06 2.07
CA LEU A 22 13.62 4.68 0.78
C LEU A 22 14.57 5.01 -0.38
N TYR A 23 15.25 6.14 -0.30
CA TYR A 23 16.12 6.69 -1.35
C TYR A 23 17.61 6.66 -0.98
N ILE A 24 17.99 5.80 -0.02
CA ILE A 24 19.36 5.76 0.48
C ILE A 24 20.38 5.39 -0.60
N GLU A 25 19.97 4.59 -1.59
CA GLU A 25 20.77 4.22 -2.77
C GLU A 25 21.14 5.42 -3.66
N SER A 26 20.37 6.51 -3.57
CA SER A 26 20.62 7.74 -4.34
C SER A 26 21.54 8.73 -3.63
N ILE A 27 22.02 8.40 -2.41
CA ILE A 27 22.88 9.29 -1.62
C ILE A 27 24.34 8.87 -1.80
N PRO A 28 25.17 9.64 -2.54
CA PRO A 28 26.51 9.23 -2.92
C PRO A 28 27.54 9.22 -1.77
N LEU A 29 27.20 9.81 -0.61
CA LEU A 29 28.13 9.99 0.52
C LEU A 29 28.06 8.85 1.57
N LEU A 30 27.22 7.84 1.36
CA LEU A 30 26.97 6.82 2.39
C LEU A 30 27.94 5.63 2.31
N PRO A 31 28.42 5.11 3.46
CA PRO A 31 29.25 3.92 3.52
C PRO A 31 28.61 2.70 2.81
N ALA A 32 29.42 1.92 2.09
CA ALA A 32 28.98 0.73 1.35
C ALA A 32 28.26 -0.32 2.23
N ILE A 33 28.55 -0.38 3.52
CA ILE A 33 27.89 -1.28 4.48
C ILE A 33 26.40 -0.94 4.62
N ILE A 34 26.04 0.33 4.49
CA ILE A 34 24.64 0.78 4.63
C ILE A 34 23.87 0.50 3.33
N THR A 35 24.50 0.66 2.17
CA THR A 35 23.89 0.32 0.87
C THR A 35 23.72 -1.18 0.66
N GLN A 36 24.48 -2.03 1.35
CA GLN A 36 24.25 -3.48 1.35
C GLN A 36 22.98 -3.90 2.10
N ASN A 37 22.48 -3.07 3.03
CA ASN A 37 21.31 -3.36 3.86
C ASN A 37 20.02 -2.70 3.34
N VAL A 38 19.96 -2.31 2.07
CA VAL A 38 18.84 -1.53 1.50
C VAL A 38 17.50 -2.23 1.64
N VAL A 39 17.43 -3.55 1.43
CA VAL A 39 16.16 -4.29 1.51
C VAL A 39 15.56 -4.18 2.91
N LEU A 40 16.39 -4.35 3.95
CA LEU A 40 15.97 -4.19 5.35
C LEU A 40 15.51 -2.76 5.63
N LEU A 41 16.27 -1.77 5.17
CA LEU A 41 15.95 -0.35 5.36
C LEU A 41 14.65 0.06 4.67
N LYS A 42 14.39 -0.44 3.44
CA LYS A 42 13.10 -0.26 2.75
C LYS A 42 11.95 -0.91 3.52
N GLY A 43 12.17 -2.11 4.08
CA GLY A 43 11.22 -2.76 5.00
C GLY A 43 10.88 -1.91 6.23
N ILE A 44 11.90 -1.33 6.88
CA ILE A 44 11.70 -0.41 8.01
C ILE A 44 10.97 0.87 7.56
N ALA A 45 11.33 1.40 6.39
CA ALA A 45 10.69 2.57 5.80
C ALA A 45 9.19 2.35 5.56
N LEU A 46 8.78 1.15 5.13
CA LEU A 46 7.37 0.81 4.96
C LEU A 46 6.58 0.95 6.28
N VAL A 47 7.14 0.40 7.36
CA VAL A 47 6.50 0.44 8.69
C VAL A 47 6.40 1.88 9.18
N LEU A 48 7.49 2.64 9.11
CA LEU A 48 7.54 4.03 9.55
C LEU A 48 6.62 4.93 8.70
N LEU A 49 6.56 4.74 7.38
CA LEU A 49 5.61 5.43 6.49
C LEU A 49 4.17 5.11 6.84
N SER A 50 3.87 3.84 7.16
CA SER A 50 2.51 3.43 7.54
C SER A 50 2.09 4.11 8.85
N ILE A 51 2.96 4.15 9.85
CA ILE A 51 2.70 4.87 11.11
C ILE A 51 2.53 6.38 10.84
N ALA A 52 3.41 6.97 10.03
CA ALA A 52 3.31 8.37 9.64
C ALA A 52 2.00 8.68 8.91
N ALA A 53 1.53 7.79 8.04
CA ALA A 53 0.26 7.92 7.32
C ALA A 53 -0.95 7.85 8.26
N ILE A 54 -0.96 6.91 9.21
CA ILE A 54 -2.03 6.78 10.22
C ILE A 54 -2.05 8.01 11.13
N LEU A 55 -0.89 8.46 11.63
CA LEU A 55 -0.79 9.68 12.44
C LEU A 55 -1.18 10.92 11.61
N GLY A 56 -0.77 10.98 10.35
CA GLY A 56 -1.18 12.00 9.40
C GLY A 56 -2.70 12.10 9.26
N GLY A 57 -3.35 10.94 9.09
CA GLY A 57 -4.79 10.82 8.96
C GLY A 57 -5.57 11.11 10.24
N THR A 58 -4.97 10.99 11.43
CA THR A 58 -5.65 11.16 12.72
C THR A 58 -5.37 12.51 13.38
N VAL A 59 -4.10 12.95 13.41
CA VAL A 59 -3.64 14.06 14.24
C VAL A 59 -3.81 15.43 13.57
N PHE A 60 -3.69 15.52 12.25
CA PHE A 60 -3.82 16.81 11.52
C PHE A 60 -5.29 17.19 11.35
N GLU A 61 -5.65 18.45 11.67
CA GLU A 61 -7.03 18.94 11.56
C GLU A 61 -7.50 19.06 10.12
N ASN A 62 -6.65 19.56 9.21
CA ASN A 62 -6.99 19.74 7.81
C ASN A 62 -6.90 18.43 7.02
N LYS A 63 -7.92 17.58 7.18
CA LYS A 63 -8.05 16.28 6.49
C LYS A 63 -8.06 16.42 4.97
N GLN A 64 -8.68 17.48 4.44
CA GLN A 64 -8.74 17.72 3.00
C GLN A 64 -7.35 17.89 2.40
N ARG A 65 -6.45 18.61 3.07
CA ARG A 65 -5.06 18.77 2.61
C ARG A 65 -4.31 17.44 2.59
N ILE A 66 -4.48 16.61 3.63
CA ILE A 66 -3.89 15.27 3.68
C ILE A 66 -4.43 14.40 2.53
N ALA A 67 -5.74 14.46 2.26
CA ALA A 67 -6.37 13.72 1.18
C ALA A 67 -5.82 14.14 -0.20
N ILE A 68 -5.60 15.44 -0.44
CA ILE A 68 -5.02 15.94 -1.69
C ILE A 68 -3.58 15.45 -1.84
N ILE A 69 -2.75 15.62 -0.80
CA ILE A 69 -1.33 15.21 -0.83
C ILE A 69 -1.20 13.70 -1.06
N SER A 70 -1.98 12.90 -0.34
CA SER A 70 -1.99 11.45 -0.49
C SER A 70 -2.57 11.00 -1.84
N GLY A 71 -3.59 11.70 -2.36
CA GLY A 71 -4.11 11.47 -3.71
C GLY A 71 -3.05 11.73 -4.80
N VAL A 72 -2.30 12.82 -4.70
CA VAL A 72 -1.16 13.09 -5.58
C VAL A 72 -0.08 12.02 -5.41
N GLY A 73 0.20 11.59 -4.19
CA GLY A 73 1.14 10.50 -3.91
C GLY A 73 0.72 9.17 -4.55
N LEU A 74 -0.58 8.84 -4.57
CA LEU A 74 -1.11 7.67 -5.29
C LEU A 74 -0.85 7.78 -6.80
N ILE A 75 -1.10 8.95 -7.40
CA ILE A 75 -0.84 9.18 -8.83
C ILE A 75 0.66 9.03 -9.13
N ILE A 76 1.53 9.62 -8.30
CA ILE A 76 2.99 9.49 -8.43
C ILE A 76 3.41 8.02 -8.30
N GLY A 77 2.89 7.30 -7.31
CA GLY A 77 3.19 5.88 -7.09
C GLY A 77 2.78 5.01 -8.28
N PHE A 78 1.62 5.25 -8.90
CA PHE A 78 1.24 4.58 -10.15
C PHE A 78 2.13 4.99 -11.31
N GLY A 79 2.51 6.27 -11.39
CA GLY A 79 3.49 6.76 -12.36
C GLY A 79 4.82 6.00 -12.25
N PHE A 80 5.30 5.73 -11.03
CA PHE A 80 6.52 4.97 -10.80
C PHE A 80 6.45 3.53 -11.32
N LEU A 81 5.26 2.92 -11.33
CA LEU A 81 5.07 1.55 -11.85
C LEU A 81 5.06 1.47 -13.39
N TYR A 82 4.57 2.49 -14.08
CA TYR A 82 4.28 2.39 -15.52
C TYR A 82 5.14 3.30 -16.40
N LEU A 83 5.80 4.31 -15.83
CA LEU A 83 6.70 5.18 -16.57
C LEU A 83 8.13 4.62 -16.58
N PRO A 84 8.91 4.88 -17.66
CA PRO A 84 10.30 4.47 -17.76
C PRO A 84 11.19 5.33 -16.85
N LEU A 85 11.20 5.01 -15.55
CA LEU A 85 11.91 5.74 -14.50
C LEU A 85 13.09 4.92 -13.94
N PRO A 86 14.05 5.57 -13.26
CA PRO A 86 15.15 4.88 -12.58
C PRO A 86 14.67 3.79 -11.62
N SER A 87 15.42 2.70 -11.51
CA SER A 87 15.08 1.53 -10.69
C SER A 87 14.80 1.87 -9.21
N VAL A 88 15.48 2.88 -8.68
CA VAL A 88 15.26 3.36 -7.30
C VAL A 88 13.83 3.87 -7.10
N LEU A 89 13.30 4.64 -8.07
CA LEU A 89 11.92 5.14 -8.03
C LEU A 89 10.91 4.00 -8.24
N HIS A 90 11.21 3.06 -9.14
CA HIS A 90 10.34 1.91 -9.35
C HIS A 90 10.25 1.04 -8.07
N GLY A 91 11.38 0.83 -7.39
CA GLY A 91 11.46 0.08 -6.13
C GLY A 91 10.79 0.77 -4.94
N SER A 92 10.48 2.07 -5.02
CA SER A 92 9.78 2.81 -3.98
C SER A 92 8.26 2.88 -4.18
N ALA A 93 7.76 2.51 -5.37
CA ALA A 93 6.35 2.63 -5.76
C ALA A 93 5.40 1.99 -4.76
N PHE A 94 5.67 0.75 -4.34
CA PHE A 94 4.85 0.03 -3.37
C PHE A 94 4.69 0.79 -2.04
N HIS A 95 5.79 1.32 -1.51
CA HIS A 95 5.81 2.00 -0.22
C HIS A 95 4.98 3.28 -0.25
N ILE A 96 5.12 4.05 -1.33
CA ILE A 96 4.36 5.29 -1.56
C ILE A 96 2.88 4.95 -1.73
N LEU A 97 2.54 4.02 -2.61
CA LEU A 97 1.16 3.61 -2.87
C LEU A 97 0.47 3.13 -1.59
N PHE A 98 1.14 2.30 -0.80
CA PHE A 98 0.59 1.75 0.44
C PHE A 98 0.36 2.84 1.49
N ALA A 99 1.37 3.67 1.77
CA ALA A 99 1.26 4.74 2.77
C ALA A 99 0.24 5.81 2.35
N CYS A 100 0.24 6.20 1.07
CA CYS A 100 -0.73 7.15 0.54
C CYS A 100 -2.14 6.58 0.52
N ALA A 101 -2.33 5.28 0.27
CA ALA A 101 -3.64 4.63 0.35
C ALA A 101 -4.24 4.70 1.76
N ILE A 102 -3.42 4.48 2.80
CA ILE A 102 -3.84 4.63 4.19
C ILE A 102 -4.28 6.07 4.45
N ALA A 103 -3.40 7.03 4.20
CA ALA A 103 -3.68 8.44 4.47
C ALA A 103 -4.90 8.93 3.68
N PHE A 104 -5.01 8.56 2.40
CA PHE A 104 -6.13 8.93 1.53
C PHE A 104 -7.44 8.32 2.03
N GLY A 105 -7.47 7.00 2.28
CA GLY A 105 -8.65 6.31 2.75
C GLY A 105 -9.20 6.90 4.05
N MET A 106 -8.33 7.23 5.00
CA MET A 106 -8.72 7.81 6.29
C MET A 106 -9.23 9.26 6.20
N THR A 107 -8.82 10.02 5.17
CA THR A 107 -9.06 11.47 5.13
C THR A 107 -9.99 11.93 4.01
N THR A 108 -10.25 11.08 3.00
CA THR A 108 -11.10 11.43 1.87
C THR A 108 -12.57 11.61 2.27
N THR A 109 -13.18 12.69 1.80
CA THR A 109 -14.62 12.95 1.92
C THR A 109 -15.41 12.33 0.77
N ALA A 110 -14.76 12.07 -0.37
CA ALA A 110 -15.38 11.51 -1.58
C ALA A 110 -15.50 9.97 -1.52
N ARG A 111 -16.07 9.44 -0.42
CA ARG A 111 -16.10 8.00 -0.11
C ARG A 111 -16.70 7.14 -1.22
N ARG A 112 -17.78 7.59 -1.86
CA ARG A 112 -18.45 6.85 -2.94
C ARG A 112 -17.52 6.68 -4.15
N ILE A 113 -16.91 7.77 -4.62
CA ILE A 113 -15.98 7.75 -5.75
C ILE A 113 -14.76 6.90 -5.40
N ALA A 114 -14.17 7.11 -4.21
CA ALA A 114 -13.03 6.33 -3.73
C ALA A 114 -13.35 4.82 -3.67
N SER A 115 -14.55 4.44 -3.23
CA SER A 115 -14.99 3.03 -3.19
C SER A 115 -15.11 2.42 -4.59
N ILE A 116 -15.66 3.16 -5.56
CA ILE A 116 -15.84 2.66 -6.94
C ILE A 116 -14.47 2.50 -7.61
N VAL A 117 -13.62 3.51 -7.50
CA VAL A 117 -12.26 3.47 -8.09
C VAL A 117 -11.43 2.36 -7.46
N SER A 118 -11.46 2.23 -6.13
CA SER A 118 -10.73 1.15 -5.45
C SER A 118 -11.28 -0.22 -5.84
N ALA A 119 -12.59 -0.45 -5.85
CA ALA A 119 -13.17 -1.71 -6.31
C ALA A 119 -12.76 -2.06 -7.75
N PHE A 120 -12.77 -1.07 -8.65
CA PHE A 120 -12.31 -1.25 -10.03
C PHE A 120 -10.83 -1.65 -10.09
N LEU A 121 -9.95 -0.99 -9.31
CA LEU A 121 -8.53 -1.35 -9.21
C LEU A 121 -8.31 -2.74 -8.61
N VAL A 122 -9.13 -3.17 -7.65
CA VAL A 122 -9.10 -4.53 -7.12
C VAL A 122 -9.43 -5.54 -8.21
N CYS A 123 -10.49 -5.31 -8.98
CA CYS A 123 -10.84 -6.16 -10.11
C CYS A 123 -9.70 -6.25 -11.15
N ILE A 124 -9.09 -5.11 -11.50
CA ILE A 124 -7.93 -5.10 -12.41
C ILE A 124 -6.75 -5.89 -11.80
N GLY A 125 -6.44 -5.67 -10.52
CA GLY A 125 -5.37 -6.39 -9.84
C GLY A 125 -5.59 -7.90 -9.83
N LEU A 126 -6.84 -8.35 -9.63
CA LEU A 126 -7.20 -9.77 -9.71
C LEU A 126 -7.00 -10.31 -11.13
N ILE A 127 -7.46 -9.58 -12.15
CA ILE A 127 -7.24 -9.97 -13.56
C ILE A 127 -5.74 -10.09 -13.86
N PHE A 128 -4.93 -9.12 -13.42
CA PHE A 128 -3.48 -9.13 -13.62
C PHE A 128 -2.81 -10.31 -12.95
N LEU A 129 -3.31 -10.71 -11.77
CA LEU A 129 -2.80 -11.85 -11.02
C LEU A 129 -3.00 -13.18 -11.77
N TYR A 130 -4.14 -13.33 -12.45
CA TYR A 130 -4.51 -14.53 -13.19
C TYR A 130 -4.18 -14.47 -14.68
N GLN A 131 -3.41 -13.49 -15.16
CA GLN A 131 -3.09 -13.33 -16.57
C GLN A 131 -1.77 -14.05 -16.93
N PRO A 132 -1.80 -15.26 -17.53
CA PRO A 132 -0.58 -16.03 -17.80
C PRO A 132 0.24 -15.47 -18.98
N PHE A 133 -0.39 -14.68 -19.86
CA PHE A 133 0.22 -14.21 -21.11
C PHE A 133 1.16 -13.01 -20.95
N PHE A 134 1.05 -12.28 -19.83
CA PHE A 134 1.87 -11.08 -19.56
C PHE A 134 2.45 -11.13 -18.14
N PRO A 135 3.56 -11.84 -17.93
CA PRO A 135 4.18 -12.01 -16.61
C PRO A 135 4.54 -10.69 -15.92
N SER A 136 4.83 -9.65 -16.69
CA SER A 136 5.08 -8.29 -16.19
C SER A 136 3.88 -7.69 -15.45
N LEU A 137 2.65 -8.04 -15.84
CA LEU A 137 1.43 -7.60 -15.17
C LEU A 137 1.22 -8.34 -13.84
N GLY A 138 1.58 -9.62 -13.76
CA GLY A 138 1.55 -10.38 -12.52
C GLY A 138 2.49 -9.81 -11.43
N GLY A 139 3.62 -9.22 -11.84
CA GLY A 139 4.55 -8.53 -10.93
C GLY A 139 3.99 -7.22 -10.35
N THR A 140 3.11 -6.53 -11.07
CA THR A 140 2.49 -5.27 -10.63
C THR A 140 1.15 -5.47 -9.93
N ALA A 141 0.54 -6.66 -10.03
CA ALA A 141 -0.75 -7.00 -9.43
C ALA A 141 -0.83 -6.62 -7.95
N LEU A 142 0.17 -6.98 -7.14
CA LEU A 142 0.20 -6.65 -5.71
C LEU A 142 0.21 -5.14 -5.44
N HIS A 143 0.89 -4.38 -6.30
CA HIS A 143 1.01 -2.93 -6.19
C HIS A 143 -0.32 -2.22 -6.48
N LEU A 144 -1.24 -2.86 -7.20
CA LEU A 144 -2.60 -2.36 -7.39
C LEU A 144 -3.52 -2.87 -6.29
N LEU A 145 -3.44 -4.16 -6.01
CA LEU A 145 -4.43 -4.90 -5.25
C LEU A 145 -4.38 -4.54 -3.76
N LEU A 146 -3.19 -4.40 -3.17
CA LEU A 146 -3.03 -4.07 -1.75
C LEU A 146 -3.52 -2.63 -1.41
N PRO A 147 -3.04 -1.58 -2.11
CA PRO A 147 -3.51 -0.22 -1.84
C PRO A 147 -5.01 -0.05 -2.13
N ALA A 148 -5.52 -0.71 -3.17
CA ALA A 148 -6.94 -0.64 -3.52
C ALA A 148 -7.84 -1.31 -2.47
N ILE A 149 -7.53 -2.54 -2.02
CA ILE A 149 -8.29 -3.19 -0.94
C ILE A 149 -8.24 -2.39 0.34
N LEU A 150 -7.09 -1.77 0.64
CA LEU A 150 -6.94 -0.94 1.81
C LEU A 150 -7.86 0.29 1.75
N ILE A 151 -7.83 1.05 0.65
CA ILE A 151 -8.75 2.19 0.46
C ILE A 151 -10.20 1.72 0.53
N PHE A 152 -10.55 0.67 -0.22
CA PHE A 152 -11.90 0.12 -0.27
C PHE A 152 -12.41 -0.22 1.14
N SER A 153 -11.61 -0.93 1.93
CA SER A 153 -11.97 -1.38 3.27
C SER A 153 -12.16 -0.21 4.25
N ILE A 154 -11.42 0.89 4.09
CA ILE A 154 -11.58 2.09 4.92
C ILE A 154 -12.84 2.88 4.53
N VAL A 155 -13.08 3.07 3.22
CA VAL A 155 -14.09 4.01 2.74
C VAL A 155 -15.48 3.39 2.53
N PHE A 156 -15.55 2.10 2.18
CA PHE A 156 -16.81 1.43 1.84
C PHE A 156 -17.70 1.30 3.08
N SER A 157 -19.01 1.53 2.96
CA SER A 157 -19.90 1.65 4.13
C SER A 157 -20.25 0.31 4.78
N GLN A 158 -20.33 -0.78 4.02
CA GLN A 158 -20.85 -2.06 4.52
C GLN A 158 -19.71 -2.98 5.01
N LYS A 159 -19.40 -2.90 6.30
CA LYS A 159 -18.33 -3.67 6.96
C LYS A 159 -18.44 -5.19 6.72
N THR A 160 -19.64 -5.74 6.85
CA THR A 160 -19.88 -7.18 6.67
C THR A 160 -19.58 -7.68 5.26
N LEU A 161 -19.80 -6.84 4.22
CA LEU A 161 -19.40 -7.19 2.86
C LEU A 161 -17.88 -7.13 2.68
N CYS A 162 -17.19 -6.14 3.26
CA CYS A 162 -15.73 -6.10 3.25
C CYS A 162 -15.11 -7.34 3.91
N GLU A 163 -15.65 -7.75 5.06
CA GLU A 163 -15.20 -8.96 5.76
C GLU A 163 -15.42 -10.21 4.92
N ARG A 164 -16.61 -10.38 4.33
CA ARG A 164 -16.92 -11.53 3.45
C ARG A 164 -16.01 -11.58 2.23
N PHE A 165 -15.79 -10.44 1.58
CA PHE A 165 -14.89 -10.34 0.44
C PHE A 165 -13.45 -10.72 0.83
N SER A 166 -12.99 -10.20 1.97
CA SER A 166 -11.66 -10.47 2.51
C SER A 166 -11.48 -11.96 2.87
N ILE A 167 -12.48 -12.58 3.51
CA ILE A 167 -12.49 -14.03 3.78
C ILE A 167 -12.46 -14.82 2.48
N GLY A 168 -13.20 -14.40 1.45
CA GLY A 168 -13.15 -15.01 0.13
C GLY A 168 -11.75 -14.99 -0.48
N LEU A 169 -11.07 -13.85 -0.42
CA LEU A 169 -9.67 -13.73 -0.88
C LEU A 169 -8.71 -14.61 -0.07
N ILE A 170 -8.88 -14.69 1.26
CA ILE A 170 -8.07 -15.57 2.12
C ILE A 170 -8.29 -17.03 1.72
N ALA A 171 -9.54 -17.46 1.57
CA ALA A 171 -9.89 -18.82 1.17
C ALA A 171 -9.30 -19.17 -0.19
N LEU A 172 -9.45 -18.30 -1.19
CA LEU A 172 -8.84 -18.46 -2.52
C LEU A 172 -7.31 -18.51 -2.44
N GLY A 173 -6.70 -17.67 -1.62
CA GLY A 173 -5.25 -17.67 -1.37
C GLY A 173 -4.76 -18.99 -0.80
N LEU A 174 -5.45 -19.53 0.22
CA LEU A 174 -5.14 -20.83 0.82
C LEU A 174 -5.32 -21.98 -0.19
N ILE A 175 -6.41 -21.99 -0.95
CA ILE A 175 -6.65 -22.99 -1.99
C ILE A 175 -5.53 -22.98 -3.03
N ALA A 176 -5.10 -21.79 -3.48
CA ALA A 176 -4.03 -21.62 -4.44
C ALA A 176 -2.67 -22.10 -3.88
N LEU A 177 -2.36 -21.80 -2.62
CA LEU A 177 -1.14 -22.26 -1.95
C LEU A 177 -1.09 -23.80 -1.80
N CYS A 178 -2.23 -24.46 -1.67
CA CYS A 178 -2.34 -25.92 -1.58
C CYS A 178 -2.24 -26.64 -2.94
N GLN A 179 -2.18 -25.92 -4.07
CA GLN A 179 -2.05 -26.56 -5.38
C GLN A 179 -0.60 -27.03 -5.62
N PRO A 180 -0.33 -28.34 -5.79
CA PRO A 180 1.04 -28.87 -5.76
C PRO A 180 1.94 -28.54 -6.97
N PHE A 181 1.40 -27.92 -8.02
CA PHE A 181 1.98 -28.10 -9.36
C PHE A 181 2.53 -26.85 -10.05
N PHE A 182 2.31 -25.62 -9.54
CA PHE A 182 2.87 -24.42 -10.18
C PHE A 182 3.28 -23.32 -9.18
N MET A 183 4.53 -22.85 -9.28
CA MET A 183 5.05 -21.66 -8.56
C MET A 183 4.17 -20.41 -8.78
N LEU A 184 3.49 -20.31 -9.92
CA LEU A 184 2.53 -19.25 -10.23
C LEU A 184 1.37 -19.23 -9.22
N PHE A 185 0.83 -20.40 -8.85
CA PHE A 185 -0.23 -20.49 -7.85
C PHE A 185 0.26 -20.11 -6.44
N TYR A 186 1.54 -20.37 -6.14
CA TYR A 186 2.12 -19.97 -4.87
C TYR A 186 2.23 -18.45 -4.73
N GLN A 187 2.76 -17.77 -5.76
CA GLN A 187 2.86 -16.31 -5.78
C GLN A 187 1.47 -15.64 -5.79
N THR A 188 0.54 -16.16 -6.60
CA THR A 188 -0.86 -15.74 -6.64
C THR A 188 -1.51 -15.89 -5.27
N GLY A 189 -1.37 -17.08 -4.66
CA GLY A 189 -1.94 -17.41 -3.37
C GLY A 189 -1.44 -16.50 -2.26
N PHE A 190 -0.13 -16.21 -2.23
CA PHE A 190 0.45 -15.28 -1.25
C PHE A 190 -0.10 -13.85 -1.42
N GLN A 191 -0.21 -13.35 -2.65
CA GLN A 191 -0.73 -12.00 -2.91
C GLN A 191 -2.21 -11.88 -2.52
N LEU A 192 -3.04 -12.88 -2.82
CA LEU A 192 -4.44 -12.94 -2.39
C LEU A 192 -4.57 -12.99 -0.87
N LEU A 193 -3.74 -13.80 -0.21
CA LEU A 193 -3.77 -13.96 1.22
C LEU A 193 -3.35 -12.68 1.95
N LEU A 194 -2.28 -12.03 1.48
CA LEU A 194 -1.81 -10.75 2.03
C LEU A 194 -2.88 -9.67 1.89
N ALA A 195 -3.54 -9.61 0.74
CA ALA A 195 -4.58 -8.64 0.48
C ALA A 195 -5.88 -8.90 1.25
N GLY A 196 -6.33 -10.15 1.28
CA GLY A 196 -7.48 -10.57 2.07
C GLY A 196 -7.28 -10.30 3.55
N LEU A 197 -6.11 -10.64 4.11
CA LEU A 197 -5.77 -10.32 5.50
C LEU A 197 -5.75 -8.82 5.76
N THR A 198 -5.14 -8.04 4.87
CA THR A 198 -5.09 -6.57 5.00
C THR A 198 -6.50 -5.98 5.02
N GLY A 199 -7.35 -6.37 4.07
CA GLY A 199 -8.75 -5.93 4.01
C GLY A 199 -9.54 -6.33 5.24
N PHE A 200 -9.35 -7.57 5.73
CA PHE A 200 -10.03 -8.08 6.91
C PHE A 200 -9.64 -7.31 8.18
N ILE A 201 -8.34 -7.12 8.42
CA ILE A 201 -7.82 -6.39 9.59
C ILE A 201 -8.36 -4.95 9.60
N VAL A 202 -8.32 -4.28 8.45
CA VAL A 202 -8.81 -2.91 8.31
C VAL A 202 -10.33 -2.84 8.54
N ALA A 203 -11.09 -3.75 7.95
CA ALA A 203 -12.54 -3.80 8.15
C ALA A 203 -12.90 -4.07 9.61
N ALA A 204 -12.17 -4.98 10.28
CA ALA A 204 -12.40 -5.34 11.68
C ALA A 204 -12.16 -4.17 12.64
N HIS A 205 -11.11 -3.37 12.39
CA HIS A 205 -10.72 -2.23 13.24
C HIS A 205 -11.32 -0.87 12.84
N ARG A 206 -12.15 -0.83 11.80
CA ARG A 206 -13.00 0.31 11.47
C ARG A 206 -14.20 0.39 12.40
#